data_AF-U2U121-F1
#
_entry.id   AF-U2U121-F1
#
_cell.length_a   1.000
_cell.length_b   1.000
_cell.length_c   1.000
_cell.angle_alpha   90.00
_cell.angle_beta   90.00
_cell.angle_gamma   90.00
#
_symmetry.space_group_name_H-M   'P 1'
#
loop_
_entity.id
_entity.type
_entity.pdbx_description
1 polymer ?
#
loop_
_entity_poly.entity_id
_entity_poly.type
_entity_poly.pdbx_seq_one_letter_code
_entity_poly.pdbx_strand_id
1 'polypeptide(L)' 'MDTIKVIDSWVLSAGKKPVTVIKLAKDAPNTDWHNIAVENDLLEMVYMSGGNLDTWAVSGSYDLVGKEVSFI' A
#
# COMPACT_ATOMS: atom_id res chain seq x y z
N MET A 1 -0.93 10.53 -13.56
CA MET A 1 -1.03 10.32 -12.11
C MET A 1 0.37 10.08 -11.62
N ASP A 2 0.76 10.69 -10.50
CA ASP A 2 2.09 10.46 -9.94
C ASP A 2 2.15 9.05 -9.35
N THR A 3 3.19 8.30 -9.71
CA THR A 3 3.48 7.00 -9.11
C THR A 3 4.47 7.14 -7.96
N ILE A 4 4.43 6.18 -7.04
CA ILE A 4 5.34 6.08 -5.90
C ILE A 4 5.90 4.67 -5.83
N LYS A 5 7.22 4.54 -5.66
CA LYS A 5 7.89 3.24 -5.55
C LYS A 5 7.72 2.66 -4.15
N VAL A 6 7.43 1.38 -4.05
CA VAL A 6 7.48 0.61 -2.80
C VAL A 6 8.94 0.23 -2.51
N ILE A 7 9.42 0.55 -1.32
CA ILE A 7 10.81 0.32 -0.89
C ILE A 7 10.94 -0.80 0.14
N ASP A 8 9.85 -1.14 0.82
CA ASP A 8 9.79 -2.25 1.76
C ASP A 8 8.36 -2.80 1.84
N SER A 9 8.20 -4.07 2.20
CA SER A 9 6.88 -4.65 2.44
C SER A 9 6.95 -5.87 3.35
N TRP A 10 5.92 -6.07 4.16
CA TRP A 10 5.78 -7.29 4.98
C TRP A 10 4.32 -7.71 5.09
N VAL A 11 4.10 -9.02 5.19
CA VAL A 11 2.76 -9.59 5.32
C VAL A 11 2.43 -9.79 6.80
N LEU A 12 1.35 -9.17 7.26
CA LEU A 12 0.73 -9.41 8.55
C LEU A 12 -0.43 -10.40 8.39
N SER A 13 -0.33 -11.53 9.06
CA SER A 13 -1.43 -12.50 9.17
C SER A 13 -2.36 -12.11 10.32
N ALA A 14 -3.19 -11.08 10.13
CA ALA A 14 -4.16 -10.62 11.11
C ALA A 14 -5.59 -11.07 10.75
N GLY A 15 -6.07 -12.13 11.39
CA GLY A 15 -7.46 -12.60 11.23
C GLY A 15 -7.69 -13.49 10.00
N LYS A 16 -8.84 -13.31 9.32
CA LYS A 16 -9.29 -14.21 8.22
C LYS A 16 -8.61 -13.96 6.88
N LYS A 17 -8.05 -12.77 6.65
CA LYS A 17 -7.34 -12.41 5.41
C LYS A 17 -5.99 -11.79 5.76
N PRO A 18 -4.91 -12.15 5.06
CA PRO A 18 -3.63 -11.50 5.24
C PRO A 18 -3.69 -10.04 4.77
N VAL A 19 -2.82 -9.21 5.34
CA VAL A 19 -2.63 -7.81 4.98
C VAL A 19 -1.17 -7.59 4.64
N THR A 20 -0.89 -6.97 3.49
CA THR A 20 0.46 -6.56 3.12
C THR A 20 0.65 -5.12 3.52
N VAL A 21 1.58 -4.85 4.43
CA VAL A 21 2.00 -3.48 4.75
C VAL A 21 3.14 -3.12 3.82
N ILE A 22 3.07 -1.94 3.22
CA ILE A 22 4.06 -1.40 2.29
C ILE A 22 4.63 -0.10 2.82
N LYS A 23 5.92 0.12 2.57
CA LYS A 23 6.60 1.39 2.76
C LYS A 23 6.93 2.01 1.42
N LEU A 24 6.67 3.29 1.28
CA LEU A 24 6.82 4.07 0.06
C LEU A 24 8.11 4.89 0.07
N ALA A 25 8.64 5.19 -1.12
CA ALA A 25 9.85 6.01 -1.29
C ALA A 25 9.65 7.49 -0.89
N LYS A 26 8.40 7.95 -0.80
CA LYS A 26 8.00 9.28 -0.35
C LYS A 26 6.57 9.21 0.20
N ASP A 27 6.19 10.22 0.96
CA ASP A 27 4.84 10.34 1.53
C ASP A 27 3.76 10.25 0.44
N ALA A 28 2.69 9.52 0.75
CA ALA A 28 1.51 9.44 -0.09
C ALA A 28 0.63 10.69 0.04
N PRO A 29 -0.28 10.93 -0.92
CA PRO A 29 -1.29 11.97 -0.80
C PRO A 29 -2.18 11.76 0.44
N ASN A 30 -2.69 12.88 0.95
CA ASN A 30 -3.36 13.07 2.25
C ASN A 30 -4.39 11.99 2.66
N THR A 31 -4.15 11.37 3.83
CA THR A 31 -4.94 10.60 4.83
C THR A 31 -6.31 9.95 4.57
N ASP A 32 -6.91 10.03 3.38
CA ASP A 32 -8.20 9.39 3.10
C ASP A 32 -8.04 7.95 2.56
N TRP A 33 -9.15 7.20 2.53
CA TRP A 33 -9.18 5.84 1.98
C TRP A 33 -9.06 5.90 0.45
N HIS A 34 -8.04 5.24 -0.10
CA HIS A 34 -7.76 5.21 -1.54
C HIS A 34 -7.67 3.78 -2.06
N ASN A 35 -7.99 3.54 -3.33
CA ASN A 35 -7.50 2.33 -3.99
C ASN A 35 -6.10 2.62 -4.55
N ILE A 36 -5.29 1.58 -4.70
CA ILE A 36 -4.06 1.69 -5.50
C ILE A 36 -4.14 0.82 -6.73
N ALA A 37 -3.67 1.37 -7.85
CA ALA A 37 -3.28 0.56 -8.98
C ALA A 37 -1.79 0.23 -8.86
N VAL A 38 -1.48 -1.05 -9.03
CA VAL A 38 -0.11 -1.56 -9.17
C VAL A 38 -0.06 -2.30 -10.49
N GLU A 39 0.75 -1.80 -11.43
CA GLU A 39 0.81 -2.33 -12.80
C GLU A 39 -0.59 -2.37 -13.45
N ASN A 40 -1.18 -3.56 -13.59
CA ASN A 40 -2.51 -3.77 -14.17
C ASN A 40 -3.59 -4.17 -13.14
N ASP A 41 -3.22 -4.27 -11.87
CA ASP A 41 -4.11 -4.73 -10.80
C ASP A 41 -4.58 -3.56 -9.94
N LEU A 42 -5.88 -3.53 -9.65
CA LEU A 42 -6.46 -2.63 -8.68
C LEU A 42 -6.56 -3.33 -7.32
N LEU A 43 -5.84 -2.84 -6.32
CA LEU A 43 -5.80 -3.42 -4.99
C LEU A 43 -6.59 -2.56 -4.00
N GLU A 44 -7.39 -3.24 -3.17
CA GLU A 44 -8.11 -2.63 -2.06
C GLU A 44 -7.15 -2.28 -0.93
N MET A 45 -7.10 -0.99 -0.58
CA MET A 45 -6.25 -0.50 0.49
C MET A 45 -7.01 -0.45 1.81
N VAL A 46 -6.29 -0.75 2.88
CA VAL A 46 -6.74 -0.56 4.25
C VAL A 46 -5.93 0.60 4.84
N TYR A 47 -6.62 1.67 5.23
CA TYR A 47 -5.98 2.81 5.88
C TYR A 47 -5.39 2.41 7.23
N MET A 48 -4.13 2.77 7.49
CA MET A 48 -3.52 2.68 8.81
C MET A 48 -3.63 4.03 9.52
N SER A 49 -4.62 4.17 10.40
CA SER A 49 -4.69 5.36 11.27
C SER A 49 -3.47 5.41 12.19
N GLY A 50 -2.76 6.54 12.18
CA GLY A 50 -1.61 6.76 13.07
C GLY A 50 -0.27 6.18 12.61
N GLY A 51 -0.14 5.76 11.34
CA GLY A 51 1.16 5.47 10.72
C GLY A 51 1.88 6.74 10.22
N ASN A 52 3.11 6.56 9.73
CA ASN A 52 3.77 7.58 8.91
C ASN A 52 3.05 7.67 7.55
N LEU A 53 3.07 8.84 6.90
CA LEU A 53 2.45 9.06 5.57
C LEU A 53 3.09 8.21 4.45
N ASP A 54 4.25 7.60 4.71
CA ASP A 54 4.96 6.69 3.82
C ASP A 54 4.54 5.21 3.98
N THR A 55 3.64 4.87 4.90
CA THR A 55 3.30 3.47 5.23
C THR A 55 1.81 3.18 5.06
N TRP A 56 1.48 2.11 4.32
CA TRP A 56 0.09 1.77 3.96
C TRP A 56 -0.17 0.27 4.05
N ALA A 57 -1.43 -0.14 4.25
CA ALA A 57 -1.83 -1.54 4.27
C ALA A 57 -2.71 -1.88 3.06
N VAL A 58 -2.53 -3.07 2.51
CA VAL A 58 -3.25 -3.59 1.34
C VAL A 58 -3.86 -4.94 1.70
N SER A 59 -5.13 -5.13 1.37
CA SER A 59 -5.85 -6.38 1.64
C SER A 59 -5.33 -7.52 0.75
N GLY A 60 -4.66 -8.50 1.35
CA GLY A 60 -4.05 -9.64 0.66
C GLY A 60 -2.57 -9.86 0.99
N SER A 61 -1.97 -10.87 0.37
CA SER A 61 -0.54 -11.16 0.42
C SER A 61 0.09 -10.86 -0.93
N TYR A 62 0.97 -9.86 -0.99
CA TYR A 62 1.62 -9.43 -2.22
C TYR A 62 3.12 -9.24 -2.01
N ASP A 63 3.89 -9.46 -3.08
CA ASP A 63 5.28 -9.00 -3.18
C ASP A 63 5.31 -7.74 -4.03
N LEU A 64 5.39 -6.59 -3.36
CA LEU A 64 5.28 -5.27 -4.01
C LEU A 64 6.60 -4.50 -4.01
N VAL A 65 7.67 -5.04 -3.42
CA VAL A 65 8.95 -4.32 -3.33
C VAL A 65 9.47 -4.00 -4.73
N GLY A 66 9.78 -2.72 -4.95
CA GLY A 66 10.27 -2.22 -6.24
C GLY A 66 9.19 -1.89 -7.26
N LYS A 67 7.92 -2.24 -7.00
CA LYS A 67 6.78 -1.87 -7.86
C LYS A 67 6.43 -0.39 -7.70
N GLU A 68 5.81 0.15 -8.74
CA GLU A 68 5.21 1.49 -8.72
C GLU A 68 3.72 1.40 -8.43
N VAL A 69 3.24 2.27 -7.54
CA VAL A 69 1.82 2.37 -7.17
C VAL A 69 1.30 3.77 -7.49
N SER A 70 0.07 3.86 -7.97
CA SER A 70 -0.66 5.12 -8.13
C SER A 70 -1.91 5.11 -7.27
N PHE A 71 -2.18 6.22 -6.59
CA PHE A 71 -3.37 6.43 -5.77
C PHE A 71 -4.53 6.92 -6.64
N ILE A 72 -5.69 6.28 -6.52
CA ILE A 72 -6.91 6.55 -7.29
C ILE A 72 -8.02 7.05 -6.34
#